data_AF-X1JC99-F1
#
_entry.id   AF-X1JC99-F1
#
_cell.length_a   1.000
_cell.length_b   1.000
_cell.length_c   1.000
_cell.angle_alpha   90.00
_cell.angle_beta   90.00
_cell.angle_gamma   90.00
#
_symmetry.space_group_name_H-M   'P 1'
#
loop_
_entity.id
_entity.type
_entity.pdbx_description
1 polymer ?
#
loop_
_entity_poly.entity_id
_entity_poly.type
_entity_poly.pdbx_seq_one_letter_code
_entity_poly.pdbx_strand_id
1 'polypeptide(L)'
;LLKQYLGPDLPENREAIFLNPSGRPVNKVALKRFWLRHLIRLGIIEKEEGGTRGTRYGYGLHELRENFRTLWSISRANPDIGEFLMGHKLDEHGYNQVYRDYDYVVDEYRKAIPYLDVLSGEFSPERNEKIKSLEDTVEKLVQQNIELKEMQTLESSSSIRIAKALEDMDPEKIEQFLLIFESLKK
;
A
#
# COMPACT_ATOMS: atom_id res chain seq x y z
N LEU A 1 -17.63 24.13 -0.37
CA LEU A 1 -16.51 23.22 -0.06
C LEU A 1 -15.17 23.82 -0.47
N LEU A 2 -14.71 23.81 -1.74
CA LEU A 2 -13.46 24.52 -2.11
C LEU A 2 -13.45 26.01 -1.72
N LYS A 3 -14.58 26.73 -1.91
CA LYS A 3 -14.74 28.11 -1.43
C LYS A 3 -14.69 28.28 0.10
N GLN A 4 -15.02 27.25 0.86
CA GLN A 4 -14.93 27.29 2.33
C GLN A 4 -13.49 27.12 2.80
N TYR A 5 -12.68 26.35 2.07
CA TYR A 5 -11.29 26.07 2.44
C TYR A 5 -10.30 27.08 1.85
N LEU A 6 -10.57 27.63 0.66
CA LEU A 6 -9.68 28.59 -0.04
C LEU A 6 -10.11 30.06 0.09
N GLY A 7 -11.09 30.36 0.95
CA GLY A 7 -11.87 31.61 1.02
C GLY A 7 -11.18 32.89 0.50
N PRO A 8 -10.17 33.43 1.20
CA PRO A 8 -9.50 34.68 0.86
C PRO A 8 -8.38 34.55 -0.21
N ASP A 9 -7.84 33.35 -0.43
CA ASP A 9 -6.68 33.13 -1.31
C ASP A 9 -7.05 32.85 -2.77
N LEU A 10 -8.34 32.91 -3.09
CA LEU A 10 -8.83 32.72 -4.46
C LEU A 10 -8.53 33.96 -5.31
N PRO A 11 -7.75 33.85 -6.40
CA PRO A 11 -7.44 34.99 -7.26
C PRO A 11 -8.71 35.62 -7.85
N GLU A 12 -8.72 36.94 -8.02
CA GLU A 12 -9.90 37.70 -8.51
C GLU A 12 -10.30 37.28 -9.94
N ASN A 13 -9.31 37.01 -10.80
CA ASN A 13 -9.50 36.55 -12.19
C ASN A 13 -9.59 35.03 -12.25
N ARG A 14 -10.73 34.49 -11.84
CA ARG A 14 -10.98 33.03 -11.84
C ARG A 14 -11.35 32.54 -13.22
N GLU A 15 -10.39 31.92 -13.89
CA GLU A 15 -10.65 31.20 -15.13
C GLU A 15 -10.92 29.71 -14.87
N ALA A 16 -11.69 29.08 -15.74
CA ALA A 16 -11.93 27.65 -15.64
C ALA A 16 -10.71 26.88 -16.15
N ILE A 17 -10.20 25.93 -15.36
CA ILE A 17 -9.06 25.07 -15.73
C ILE A 17 -9.39 24.25 -16.99
N PHE A 18 -10.60 23.69 -17.05
CA PHE A 18 -11.04 22.85 -18.17
C PHE A 18 -12.01 23.61 -19.06
N LEU A 19 -11.54 23.91 -20.28
CA LEU A 19 -12.31 24.54 -21.34
C LEU A 19 -12.70 23.52 -22.41
N ASN A 20 -13.85 23.75 -23.04
CA ASN A 20 -14.24 23.02 -24.24
C ASN A 20 -13.54 23.63 -25.48
N PRO A 21 -13.65 23.00 -26.67
CA PRO A 21 -13.04 23.54 -27.89
C PRO A 21 -13.51 24.94 -28.30
N SER A 22 -14.64 25.41 -27.74
CA SER A 22 -15.17 26.77 -27.95
C SER A 22 -14.68 27.77 -26.89
N GLY A 23 -13.69 27.42 -26.06
CA GLY A 23 -13.15 28.26 -25.00
C GLY A 23 -14.07 28.46 -23.79
N ARG A 24 -15.15 27.68 -23.68
CA ARG A 24 -16.11 27.80 -22.56
C ARG A 24 -15.84 26.75 -21.49
N PRO A 25 -16.11 27.04 -20.20
CA PRO A 25 -15.96 26.06 -19.12
C PRO A 25 -16.71 24.76 -19.40
N VAL A 26 -16.05 23.62 -19.15
CA VAL A 26 -16.69 22.31 -19.21
C VAL A 26 -17.76 22.22 -18.13
N ASN A 27 -18.99 21.90 -18.53
CA ASN A 27 -20.10 21.73 -17.59
C ASN A 27 -20.35 20.25 -17.24
N LYS A 28 -21.13 20.02 -16.18
CA LYS A 28 -21.47 18.69 -15.67
C LYS A 28 -22.10 17.77 -16.73
N VAL A 29 -22.93 18.31 -17.62
CA VAL A 29 -23.61 17.53 -18.66
C VAL A 29 -22.62 17.07 -19.73
N ALA A 30 -21.71 17.95 -20.14
CA ALA A 30 -20.65 17.64 -21.09
C ALA A 30 -19.73 16.55 -20.52
N LEU A 31 -19.30 16.68 -19.25
CA LEU A 31 -18.45 15.69 -18.60
C LEU A 31 -19.12 14.31 -18.49
N LYS A 32 -20.39 14.26 -18.07
CA LYS A 32 -21.16 12.99 -18.02
C LYS A 32 -21.25 12.31 -19.39
N ARG A 33 -21.52 13.08 -20.44
CA ARG A 33 -21.61 12.56 -21.82
C ARG A 33 -20.27 12.07 -22.32
N PHE A 34 -19.21 12.82 -22.04
CA PHE A 34 -17.84 12.42 -22.38
C PHE A 34 -17.49 11.09 -21.73
N TRP A 35 -17.70 10.96 -20.42
CA TRP A 35 -17.41 9.75 -19.66
C TRP A 35 -18.13 8.52 -20.21
N LEU A 36 -19.45 8.60 -20.40
CA LEU A 36 -20.24 7.49 -20.94
C LEU A 36 -19.77 7.07 -22.35
N ARG A 37 -19.53 8.04 -23.24
CA ARG A 37 -19.03 7.74 -24.60
C ARG A 37 -17.65 7.11 -24.57
N HIS A 38 -16.80 7.56 -23.65
CA HIS A 38 -15.47 7.02 -23.48
C HIS A 38 -15.51 5.55 -23.07
N LEU A 39 -16.35 5.20 -22.08
CA LEU A 39 -16.53 3.83 -21.62
C LEU A 39 -17.13 2.89 -22.68
N ILE A 40 -18.11 3.37 -23.46
CA ILE A 40 -18.65 2.62 -24.60
C ILE A 40 -17.55 2.36 -25.64
N ARG A 41 -16.75 3.38 -25.96
CA ARG A 41 -15.65 3.25 -26.93
C ARG A 41 -14.58 2.26 -26.47
N LEU A 42 -14.33 2.16 -25.16
CA LEU A 42 -13.42 1.17 -24.57
C LEU A 42 -14.04 -0.24 -24.50
N GLY A 43 -15.31 -0.42 -24.83
CA GLY A 43 -16.01 -1.70 -24.71
C GLY A 43 -16.38 -2.09 -23.28
N ILE A 44 -16.23 -1.19 -22.30
CA ILE A 44 -16.60 -1.44 -20.89
C ILE A 44 -18.12 -1.43 -20.73
N ILE A 45 -18.82 -0.62 -21.52
CA ILE A 45 -20.28 -0.57 -21.56
C ILE A 45 -20.76 -1.06 -22.91
N GLU A 46 -21.54 -2.14 -22.87
CA GLU A 46 -22.35 -2.54 -24.01
C GLU A 46 -23.64 -1.72 -24.01
N LYS A 47 -23.95 -1.13 -25.16
CA LYS A 47 -25.13 -0.30 -25.29
C LYS A 47 -26.34 -1.21 -25.50
N GLU A 48 -27.26 -1.19 -24.55
CA GLU A 48 -28.54 -1.90 -24.68
C GLU A 48 -29.28 -1.49 -25.96
N GLU A 49 -29.74 -2.49 -26.73
CA GLU A 49 -30.64 -2.27 -27.86
C GLU A 49 -31.97 -1.68 -27.34
N GLY A 50 -32.40 -0.56 -27.92
CA GLY A 50 -33.60 0.15 -27.48
C GLY A 50 -33.43 1.04 -26.24
N GLY A 51 -32.20 1.16 -25.70
CA GLY A 51 -31.92 2.01 -24.54
C GLY A 51 -32.33 3.48 -24.75
N THR A 52 -32.96 4.08 -23.73
CA THR A 52 -33.42 5.48 -23.78
C THR A 52 -32.42 6.43 -23.14
N ARG A 53 -32.69 7.75 -23.18
CA ARG A 53 -31.89 8.78 -22.49
C ARG A 53 -31.76 8.54 -20.98
N GLY A 54 -32.62 7.72 -20.38
CA GLY A 54 -32.63 7.41 -18.94
C GLY A 54 -31.93 6.11 -18.55
N THR A 55 -31.46 5.31 -19.52
CA THR A 55 -30.79 4.04 -19.23
C THR A 55 -29.56 4.26 -18.34
N ARG A 56 -29.51 3.56 -17.21
CA ARG A 56 -28.44 3.67 -16.21
C ARG A 56 -27.52 2.46 -16.36
N TYR A 57 -26.31 2.71 -16.85
CA TYR A 57 -25.31 1.67 -17.08
C TYR A 57 -24.49 1.31 -15.82
N GLY A 58 -24.78 1.88 -14.64
CA GLY A 58 -23.99 1.68 -13.43
C GLY A 58 -22.67 2.48 -13.38
N TYR A 59 -22.06 2.82 -14.52
CA TYR A 59 -20.76 3.51 -14.55
C TYR A 59 -20.82 5.04 -14.48
N GLY A 60 -21.47 5.58 -13.45
CA GLY A 60 -21.56 7.02 -13.25
C GLY A 60 -20.21 7.67 -12.93
N LEU A 61 -20.15 9.01 -12.99
CA LEU A 61 -19.01 9.77 -12.44
C LEU A 61 -18.85 9.59 -10.91
N HIS A 62 -19.90 9.09 -10.23
CA HIS A 62 -19.84 8.76 -8.81
C HIS A 62 -18.93 7.55 -8.55
N GLU A 63 -18.91 6.58 -9.46
CA GLU A 63 -18.05 5.39 -9.37
C GLU A 63 -16.57 5.76 -9.33
N LEU A 64 -16.14 6.81 -10.06
CA LEU A 64 -14.76 7.29 -9.98
C LEU A 64 -14.37 7.70 -8.56
N ARG A 65 -15.30 8.33 -7.85
CA ARG A 65 -15.09 8.79 -6.47
C ARG A 65 -15.14 7.63 -5.49
N GLU A 66 -16.03 6.67 -5.70
CA GLU A 66 -16.11 5.44 -4.91
C GLU A 66 -14.87 4.56 -5.10
N ASN A 67 -14.35 4.48 -6.32
CA ASN A 67 -13.08 3.82 -6.63
C ASN A 67 -11.91 4.52 -5.94
N PHE A 68 -11.83 5.85 -6.00
CA PHE A 68 -10.83 6.61 -5.25
C PHE A 68 -10.88 6.28 -3.75
N ARG A 69 -12.08 6.28 -3.15
CA ARG A 69 -12.27 5.96 -1.73
C ARG A 69 -11.83 4.54 -1.38
N THR A 70 -12.13 3.59 -2.25
CA THR A 70 -11.74 2.18 -2.10
C THR A 70 -10.23 2.04 -2.17
N LEU A 71 -9.59 2.60 -3.19
CA LEU A 71 -8.12 2.57 -3.36
C LEU A 71 -7.40 3.28 -2.21
N TRP A 72 -7.94 4.40 -1.74
CA TRP A 72 -7.44 5.10 -0.56
C TRP A 72 -7.45 4.21 0.67
N SER A 73 -8.57 3.52 0.93
CA SER A 73 -8.71 2.61 2.07
C SER A 73 -7.69 1.46 2.01
N ILE A 74 -7.41 0.93 0.83
CA ILE A 74 -6.43 -0.15 0.64
C ILE A 74 -5.01 0.32 0.96
N SER A 75 -4.69 1.60 0.69
CA SER A 75 -3.35 2.16 0.95
C SER A 75 -2.98 2.29 2.43
N ARG A 76 -3.93 2.04 3.35
CA ARG A 76 -3.79 2.26 4.80
C ARG A 76 -3.49 3.70 5.20
N ALA A 77 -3.59 4.65 4.27
CA ALA A 77 -3.60 6.07 4.58
C ALA A 77 -4.80 6.42 5.46
N ASN A 78 -4.68 7.48 6.25
CA ASN A 78 -5.74 7.92 7.16
C ASN A 78 -7.05 8.16 6.36
N PRO A 79 -8.16 7.45 6.68
CA PRO A 79 -9.43 7.59 5.97
C PRO A 79 -9.98 9.02 6.00
N ASP A 80 -9.76 9.75 7.09
CA ASP A 80 -10.22 11.14 7.22
C ASP A 80 -9.58 12.02 6.15
N ILE A 81 -8.31 11.80 5.81
CA ILE A 81 -7.67 12.57 4.73
C ILE A 81 -8.30 12.22 3.38
N GLY A 82 -8.66 10.96 3.14
CA GLY A 82 -9.40 10.55 1.94
C GLY A 82 -10.76 11.24 1.83
N GLU A 83 -11.51 11.30 2.91
CA GLU A 83 -12.78 12.05 3.00
C GLU A 83 -12.58 13.56 2.75
N PHE A 84 -11.51 14.14 3.31
CA PHE A 84 -11.16 15.55 3.15
C PHE A 84 -10.85 15.89 1.69
N LEU A 85 -10.00 15.09 1.03
CA LEU A 85 -9.61 15.28 -0.37
C LEU A 85 -10.80 15.14 -1.32
N MET A 86 -11.77 14.29 -0.98
CA MET A 86 -13.04 14.22 -1.68
C MET A 86 -13.93 15.44 -1.44
N GLY A 87 -13.64 16.28 -0.44
CA GLY A 87 -14.45 17.42 -0.04
C GLY A 87 -15.63 17.03 0.86
N HIS A 88 -15.55 15.92 1.58
CA HIS A 88 -16.49 15.61 2.65
C HIS A 88 -16.15 16.38 3.94
N LYS A 89 -17.10 16.42 4.87
CA LYS A 89 -16.87 16.96 6.21
C LYS A 89 -16.30 15.83 7.07
N LEU A 90 -15.18 16.08 7.75
CA LEU A 90 -14.48 15.08 8.57
C LEU A 90 -15.12 14.89 9.94
N ASP A 91 -15.64 15.97 10.50
CA ASP A 91 -16.24 15.99 11.81
C ASP A 91 -17.41 16.98 11.78
N GLU A 92 -18.55 16.54 12.29
CA GLU A 92 -19.73 17.38 12.47
C GLU A 92 -19.46 18.48 13.50
N HIS A 93 -18.60 18.20 14.48
CA HIS A 93 -18.20 19.11 15.55
C HIS A 93 -16.92 19.91 15.25
N GLY A 94 -16.18 19.58 14.20
CA GLY A 94 -15.03 20.35 13.69
C GLY A 94 -13.76 20.35 14.55
N TYR A 95 -13.62 19.42 15.50
CA TYR A 95 -12.42 19.28 16.32
C TYR A 95 -11.27 18.63 15.56
N ASN A 96 -11.57 17.72 14.62
CA ASN A 96 -10.55 17.08 13.81
C ASN A 96 -9.98 18.06 12.77
N GLN A 97 -8.83 18.64 13.05
CA GLN A 97 -8.14 19.62 12.20
C GLN A 97 -6.90 19.06 11.49
N VAL A 98 -6.75 17.73 11.43
CA VAL A 98 -5.58 17.07 10.80
C VAL A 98 -5.34 17.50 9.36
N TYR A 99 -6.39 17.94 8.65
CA TYR A 99 -6.29 18.49 7.29
C TYR A 99 -5.57 19.84 7.19
N ARG A 100 -5.33 20.53 8.31
CA ARG A 100 -4.61 21.81 8.34
C ARG A 100 -3.09 21.64 8.33
N ASP A 101 -2.61 20.46 8.75
CA ASP A 101 -1.20 20.12 8.68
C ASP A 101 -0.90 19.66 7.24
N TYR A 102 -0.29 20.56 6.47
CA TYR A 102 0.02 20.31 5.07
C TYR A 102 0.96 19.13 4.87
N ASP A 103 2.01 19.03 5.69
CA ASP A 103 3.01 17.99 5.57
C ASP A 103 2.41 16.62 5.91
N TYR A 104 1.56 16.57 6.95
CA TYR A 104 0.81 15.36 7.28
C TYR A 104 -0.11 14.92 6.14
N VAL A 105 -0.87 15.84 5.53
CA VAL A 105 -1.75 15.54 4.39
C VAL A 105 -0.95 15.02 3.20
N VAL A 106 0.20 15.63 2.91
CA VAL A 106 1.10 15.19 1.83
C VAL A 106 1.64 13.79 2.11
N ASP A 107 2.04 13.49 3.34
CA ASP A 107 2.56 12.18 3.71
C ASP A 107 1.48 11.09 3.65
N GLU A 108 0.25 11.37 4.08
CA GLU A 108 -0.87 10.45 3.88
C GLU A 108 -1.19 10.25 2.40
N TYR A 109 -1.14 11.31 1.59
CA TYR A 109 -1.30 11.21 0.14
C TYR A 109 -0.22 10.32 -0.50
N ARG A 110 1.05 10.46 -0.09
CA ARG A 110 2.17 9.64 -0.57
C ARG A 110 1.98 8.16 -0.32
N LYS A 111 1.36 7.77 0.79
CA LYS A 111 1.01 6.35 1.06
C LYS A 111 0.00 5.82 0.04
N ALA A 112 -0.91 6.68 -0.42
CA ALA A 112 -1.95 6.32 -1.40
C ALA A 112 -1.47 6.37 -2.85
N ILE A 113 -0.41 7.11 -3.18
CA ILE A 113 0.11 7.25 -4.56
C ILE A 113 0.26 5.91 -5.29
N PRO A 114 0.90 4.87 -4.71
CA PRO A 114 1.09 3.59 -5.41
C PRO A 114 -0.23 2.93 -5.83
N TYR A 115 -1.32 3.20 -5.12
CA TYR A 115 -2.66 2.65 -5.35
C TYR A 115 -3.48 3.51 -6.32
N LEU A 116 -3.22 4.82 -6.35
CA LEU A 116 -3.96 5.79 -7.15
C LEU A 116 -3.36 6.03 -8.53
N ASP A 117 -2.08 5.74 -8.71
CA ASP A 117 -1.40 5.94 -9.98
C ASP A 117 -1.75 4.83 -10.98
N VAL A 118 -2.79 5.10 -11.76
CA VAL A 118 -3.27 4.22 -12.84
C VAL A 118 -2.33 4.23 -14.04
N LEU A 119 -1.43 5.22 -14.17
CA LEU A 119 -0.61 5.43 -15.36
C LEU A 119 0.78 4.80 -15.27
N SER A 120 1.35 4.65 -14.08
CA SER A 120 2.67 4.05 -13.90
C SER A 120 2.71 2.53 -14.06
N GLY A 121 1.55 1.86 -14.15
CA GLY A 121 1.47 0.40 -14.24
C GLY A 121 1.93 -0.33 -12.96
N GLU A 122 2.21 0.41 -11.89
CA GLU A 122 2.70 -0.13 -10.63
C GLU A 122 1.63 -0.87 -9.81
N PHE A 123 0.36 -0.66 -10.11
CA PHE A 123 -0.77 -1.32 -9.47
C PHE A 123 -1.33 -2.45 -10.35
N SER A 124 -0.50 -3.47 -10.61
CA SER A 124 -0.95 -4.74 -11.18
C SER A 124 -1.32 -5.72 -10.05
N PRO A 125 -2.46 -6.43 -10.13
CA PRO A 125 -2.79 -7.53 -9.21
C PRO A 125 -1.65 -8.55 -9.08
N GLU A 126 -0.95 -8.84 -10.17
CA GLU A 126 0.17 -9.78 -10.20
C GLU A 126 1.37 -9.26 -9.39
N ARG A 127 1.58 -7.93 -9.36
CA ARG A 127 2.62 -7.32 -8.52
C ARG A 127 2.24 -7.38 -7.04
N ASN A 128 0.98 -7.16 -6.67
CA ASN A 128 0.53 -7.30 -5.29
C ASN A 128 0.63 -8.75 -4.80
N GLU A 129 0.30 -9.72 -5.64
CA GLU A 129 0.55 -11.14 -5.37
C GLU A 129 2.05 -11.43 -5.22
N LYS A 130 2.89 -10.83 -6.07
CA LYS A 130 4.35 -10.93 -5.97
C LYS A 130 4.86 -10.36 -4.65
N ILE A 131 4.42 -9.17 -4.25
CA ILE A 131 4.81 -8.52 -3.00
C ILE A 131 4.43 -9.40 -1.82
N LYS A 132 3.19 -9.90 -1.78
CA LYS A 132 2.74 -10.83 -0.73
C LYS A 132 3.60 -12.09 -0.68
N SER A 133 3.91 -12.67 -1.84
CA SER A 133 4.79 -13.86 -1.90
C SER A 133 6.21 -13.59 -1.39
N LEU A 134 6.72 -12.38 -1.62
CA LEU A 134 8.04 -11.96 -1.15
C LEU A 134 8.02 -11.71 0.37
N GLU A 135 6.97 -11.08 0.90
CA GLU A 135 6.77 -10.88 2.34
C GLU A 135 6.72 -12.22 3.08
N ASP A 136 5.92 -13.17 2.59
CA ASP A 136 5.84 -14.54 3.16
C ASP A 136 7.21 -15.25 3.11
N THR A 137 8.01 -15.00 2.07
CA THR A 137 9.35 -15.58 1.93
C THR A 137 10.33 -14.94 2.91
N VAL A 138 10.28 -13.63 3.08
CA VAL A 138 11.12 -12.89 4.04
C VAL A 138 10.81 -13.35 5.46
N GLU A 139 9.55 -13.51 5.83
CA GLU A 139 9.14 -13.99 7.15
C GLU A 139 9.71 -15.38 7.45
N LYS A 140 9.63 -16.30 6.48
CA LYS A 140 10.23 -17.64 6.60
C LYS A 140 11.75 -17.59 6.75
N LEU A 141 12.44 -16.76 5.96
CA LEU A 141 13.89 -16.62 6.02
C LEU A 141 14.35 -16.00 7.36
N VAL A 142 13.58 -15.06 7.90
CA VAL A 142 13.83 -14.49 9.23
C VAL A 142 13.71 -15.57 10.29
N GLN A 143 12.66 -16.38 10.24
CA GLN A 143 12.44 -17.49 11.18
C GLN A 143 13.58 -18.52 11.12
N GLN A 144 13.98 -18.94 9.91
CA GLN A 144 15.12 -19.84 9.72
C GLN A 144 16.43 -19.27 10.27
N ASN A 145 16.67 -17.97 10.11
CA ASN A 145 17.85 -17.31 10.67
C ASN A 145 17.85 -17.29 12.20
N ILE A 146 16.68 -17.15 12.83
CA ILE A 146 16.55 -17.23 14.29
C ILE A 146 16.93 -18.65 14.75
N GLU A 147 16.33 -19.67 14.14
CA GLU A 147 16.61 -21.08 14.47
C GLU A 147 18.08 -21.46 14.27
N LEU A 148 18.69 -21.01 13.16
CA LEU A 148 20.12 -21.23 12.91
C LEU A 148 21.01 -20.58 13.98
N LYS A 149 20.68 -19.37 14.42
CA LYS A 149 21.42 -18.69 15.50
C LYS A 149 21.27 -19.43 16.83
N GLU A 150 20.09 -19.93 17.13
CA GLU A 150 19.85 -20.74 18.33
C GLU A 150 20.65 -22.04 18.32
N MET A 151 20.70 -22.75 17.19
CA MET A 151 21.54 -23.95 17.05
C MET A 151 23.04 -23.63 17.22
N GLN A 152 23.54 -22.56 16.61
CA GLN A 152 24.94 -22.16 16.74
C GLN A 152 25.34 -21.81 18.18
N THR A 153 24.43 -21.17 18.93
CA THR A 153 24.68 -20.83 20.34
C THR A 153 24.68 -22.07 21.23
N LEU A 154 23.83 -23.06 20.95
CA LEU A 154 23.83 -24.35 21.63
C LEU A 154 25.08 -25.18 21.33
N GLU A 155 25.53 -25.21 20.08
CA GLU A 155 26.79 -25.87 19.69
C GLU A 155 27.98 -25.21 20.39
N SER A 156 28.08 -23.88 20.32
CA SER A 156 29.15 -23.12 20.98
C SER A 156 29.17 -23.37 22.49
N SER A 157 28.00 -23.40 23.13
CA SER A 157 27.88 -23.70 24.57
C SER A 157 28.29 -25.13 24.91
N SER A 158 28.00 -26.09 24.03
CA SER A 158 28.36 -27.50 24.21
C SER A 158 29.87 -27.71 24.03
N SER A 159 30.48 -27.07 23.03
CA SER A 159 31.94 -27.07 22.83
C SER A 159 32.68 -26.47 24.03
N ILE A 160 32.17 -25.37 24.61
CA ILE A 160 32.74 -24.77 25.82
C ILE A 160 32.67 -25.73 27.01
N ARG A 161 31.56 -26.46 27.18
CA ARG A 161 31.41 -27.45 28.26
C ARG A 161 32.37 -28.62 28.11
N ILE A 162 32.55 -29.12 26.89
CA ILE A 162 33.49 -30.20 26.60
C ILE A 162 34.93 -29.74 26.85
N ALA A 163 35.30 -28.55 26.37
CA ALA A 163 36.64 -27.99 26.59
C ALA A 163 36.96 -27.86 28.09
N LYS A 164 36.01 -27.35 28.89
CA LYS A 164 36.16 -27.23 30.34
C LYS A 164 36.27 -28.58 31.04
N ALA A 165 35.45 -29.57 30.65
CA ALA A 165 35.52 -30.91 31.20
C ALA A 165 36.86 -31.62 30.89
N LEU A 166 37.48 -31.29 29.76
CA LEU A 166 38.81 -31.79 29.40
C LEU A 166 39.93 -31.08 30.17
N GLU A 167 39.80 -29.78 30.50
CA GLU A 167 40.75 -29.06 31.36
C GLU A 167 40.76 -29.58 32.80
N ASP A 168 39.60 -29.99 33.33
CA ASP A 168 39.45 -30.52 34.68
C ASP A 168 39.81 -32.02 34.79
N MET A 169 40.21 -32.67 33.69
CA MET A 169 40.55 -34.11 33.64
C MET A 169 42.05 -34.37 33.87
N ASP A 170 42.33 -35.48 34.54
CA ASP A 170 43.69 -36.00 34.75
C ASP A 170 44.36 -36.37 33.40
N PRO A 171 45.61 -35.94 33.12
CA PRO A 171 46.29 -36.18 31.84
C PRO A 171 46.25 -37.62 31.33
N GLU A 172 46.37 -38.63 32.20
CA GLU A 172 46.28 -40.04 31.79
C GLU A 172 44.90 -40.43 31.25
N LYS A 173 43.83 -39.82 31.78
CA LYS A 173 42.46 -40.07 31.31
C LYS A 173 42.17 -39.33 30.00
N ILE A 174 42.82 -38.19 29.76
CA ILE A 174 42.73 -37.48 28.46
C ILE A 174 43.35 -38.34 27.36
N GLU A 175 44.50 -38.95 27.64
CA GLU A 175 45.21 -39.81 26.68
C GLU A 175 44.39 -41.06 26.33
N GLN A 176 43.76 -41.70 27.33
CA GLN A 176 42.81 -42.80 27.09
C GLN A 176 41.58 -42.36 26.28
N PHE A 177 41.03 -41.17 26.55
CA PHE A 177 39.88 -40.64 25.82
C PHE A 177 40.22 -40.37 24.34
N LEU A 178 41.39 -39.82 24.05
CA LEU A 178 41.87 -39.58 22.69
C LEU A 178 42.08 -40.89 21.91
N LEU A 179 42.66 -41.91 22.55
CA LEU A 179 42.83 -43.25 21.95
C LEU A 179 41.48 -43.90 21.59
N ILE A 180 40.48 -43.79 22.47
CA ILE A 180 39.12 -44.28 22.20
C ILE A 180 38.49 -43.49 21.04
N PHE A 181 38.62 -42.17 21.04
CA PHE A 181 38.03 -41.32 20.01
C PHE A 181 38.64 -41.56 18.62
N GLU A 182 39.95 -41.78 18.53
CA GLU A 182 40.61 -42.18 17.27
C GLU A 182 40.18 -43.58 16.80
N SER A 183 39.93 -44.51 17.72
CA SER A 183 39.44 -45.85 17.36
C SER A 183 38.03 -45.85 16.75
N LEU A 184 37.21 -44.85 17.10
CA LEU A 184 35.84 -44.66 16.63
C LEU A 184 35.74 -43.92 15.29
N LYS A 185 36.84 -43.33 14.79
CA LYS A 185 36.89 -42.63 13.49
C LYS A 185 37.23 -43.55 12.30
N LYS A 186 37.46 -44.84 12.53
CA LYS A 186 37.58 -45.87 11.48
C LYS A 186 36.22 -46.44 11.13
#